data_AF-A0A162YIW6-F1
#
_entry.id   AF-A0A162YIW6-F1
#
_cell.length_a   1.000
_cell.length_b   1.000
_cell.length_c   1.000
_cell.angle_alpha   90.00
_cell.angle_beta   90.00
_cell.angle_gamma   90.00
#
_symmetry.space_group_name_H-M   'P 1'
#
loop_
_entity.id
_entity.type
_entity.pdbx_description
1 polymer ?
#
loop_
_entity_poly.entity_id
_entity_poly.type
_entity_poly.pdbx_seq_one_letter_code
_entity_poly.pdbx_strand_id
1 'polypeptide(L)'
;MRKQDATCHVVEEGLMFSAGDNSRVVAVAYVKKNMFENYRRSNTVFVPFAIDLAALVNCLSIVSLATGVLSDTCSLFYDGNGGPFEIMREDINAHVVTKCKVNTYDIDGNNATIEMRDDFMESFQVIMKASALVNVFYEIDSTCERVTMSFSPVDNSFRLTGKGTKGSWEVR
;
A
#
# COMPACT_ATOMS: atom_id res chain seq x y z
N MET A 1 4.70 -0.99 -15.52
CA MET A 1 3.87 -0.31 -14.51
C MET A 1 4.34 1.13 -14.37
N ARG A 2 3.48 2.13 -14.60
CA ARG A 2 3.85 3.53 -14.31
C ARG A 2 3.83 3.69 -12.79
N LYS A 3 4.71 4.56 -12.25
CA LYS A 3 4.81 4.84 -10.80
C LYS A 3 3.49 5.27 -10.14
N GLN A 4 2.47 5.62 -10.93
CA GLN A 4 1.17 6.11 -10.50
C GLN A 4 0.05 5.06 -10.57
N ASP A 5 0.29 3.88 -11.14
CA ASP A 5 -0.73 2.83 -11.24
C ASP A 5 -0.57 1.85 -10.07
N ALA A 6 -1.68 1.43 -9.48
CA ALA A 6 -1.75 0.32 -8.56
C ALA A 6 -2.50 -0.84 -9.22
N THR A 7 -2.05 -2.06 -8.97
CA THR A 7 -2.77 -3.27 -9.34
C THR A 7 -3.69 -3.67 -8.18
N CYS A 8 -4.96 -3.87 -8.47
CA CYS A 8 -5.96 -4.33 -7.52
C CYS A 8 -6.21 -5.83 -7.69
N HIS A 9 -5.95 -6.59 -6.62
CA HIS A 9 -6.35 -7.98 -6.51
C HIS A 9 -7.47 -8.09 -5.49
N VAL A 10 -8.65 -8.46 -5.98
CA VAL A 10 -9.74 -8.92 -5.13
C VAL A 10 -9.49 -10.43 -4.91
N VAL A 11 -9.55 -10.91 -3.66
CA VAL A 11 -9.39 -12.34 -3.31
C VAL A 11 -10.42 -12.73 -2.25
N GLU A 12 -10.69 -14.02 -2.04
CA GLU A 12 -11.72 -14.43 -1.06
C GLU A 12 -11.48 -13.89 0.37
N GLU A 13 -10.21 -13.78 0.76
CA GLU A 13 -9.83 -13.33 2.10
C GLU A 13 -9.74 -11.81 2.26
N GLY A 14 -9.90 -11.03 1.19
CA GLY A 14 -9.84 -9.57 1.28
C GLY A 14 -9.55 -8.84 -0.02
N LEU A 15 -9.02 -7.64 0.12
CA LEU A 15 -8.68 -6.72 -0.96
C LEU A 15 -7.20 -6.34 -0.87
N MET A 16 -6.48 -6.48 -1.96
CA MET A 16 -5.06 -6.18 -2.03
C MET A 16 -4.79 -5.16 -3.13
N PHE A 17 -3.96 -4.16 -2.81
CA PHE A 17 -3.40 -3.23 -3.78
C PHE A 17 -1.89 -3.38 -3.79
N SER A 18 -1.30 -3.50 -4.97
CA SER A 18 0.15 -3.53 -5.16
C SER A 18 0.58 -2.39 -6.07
N ALA A 19 1.61 -1.65 -5.67
CA ALA A 19 2.18 -0.54 -6.41
C ALA A 19 3.70 -0.71 -6.46
N GLY A 20 4.35 -0.54 -7.60
CA GLY A 20 5.78 -0.79 -7.70
C GLY A 20 6.46 -0.12 -8.88
N ASP A 21 7.79 -0.06 -8.80
CA ASP A 21 8.65 0.53 -9.83
C ASP A 21 9.66 -0.51 -10.32
N ASN A 22 9.61 -0.80 -11.62
CA ASN A 22 10.62 -1.54 -12.39
C ASN A 22 11.20 -2.79 -11.69
N SER A 23 10.34 -3.60 -11.06
CA SER A 23 10.69 -4.87 -10.40
C SER A 23 11.72 -4.76 -9.26
N ARG A 24 11.97 -3.57 -8.71
CA ARG A 24 12.92 -3.38 -7.59
C ARG A 24 12.23 -3.18 -6.26
N VAL A 25 11.11 -2.45 -6.27
CA VAL A 25 10.32 -2.14 -5.08
C VAL A 25 8.86 -2.35 -5.41
N VAL A 26 8.17 -3.10 -4.55
CA VAL A 26 6.72 -3.21 -4.55
C VAL A 26 6.23 -2.92 -3.14
N ALA A 27 5.30 -1.99 -3.04
CA ALA A 27 4.48 -1.77 -1.86
C ALA A 27 3.18 -2.56 -2.04
N VAL A 28 2.79 -3.29 -0.99
CA VAL A 28 1.52 -4.03 -0.96
C VAL A 28 0.71 -3.54 0.23
N ALA A 29 -0.52 -3.12 -0.02
CA ALA A 29 -1.51 -2.83 0.99
C ALA A 29 -2.57 -3.94 0.96
N TYR A 30 -2.82 -4.57 2.10
CA TYR A 30 -3.79 -5.65 2.22
C TYR A 30 -4.83 -5.34 3.30
N VAL A 31 -6.10 -5.41 2.91
CA VAL A 31 -7.25 -5.21 3.78
C VAL A 31 -8.01 -6.53 3.88
N LYS A 32 -8.01 -7.14 5.06
CA LYS A 32 -8.69 -8.41 5.31
C LYS A 32 -10.21 -8.26 5.23
N LYS A 33 -10.92 -9.30 4.81
CA LYS A 33 -12.39 -9.31 4.70
C LYS A 33 -13.09 -8.90 6.00
N ASN A 34 -12.52 -9.21 7.15
CA ASN A 34 -13.07 -8.89 8.47
C ASN A 34 -12.90 -7.42 8.89
N MET A 35 -12.15 -6.62 8.12
CA MET A 35 -12.09 -5.16 8.31
C MET A 35 -13.25 -4.44 7.61
N PHE A 36 -14.01 -5.15 6.78
CA PHE A 36 -15.22 -4.64 6.15
C PHE A 36 -16.45 -5.09 6.95
N GLU A 37 -17.44 -4.21 7.06
CA GLU A 37 -18.76 -4.61 7.59
C GLU A 37 -19.44 -5.61 6.65
N ASN A 38 -19.30 -5.39 5.34
CA ASN A 38 -19.81 -6.28 4.30
C ASN A 38 -18.75 -6.47 3.22
N TYR A 39 -18.32 -7.70 2.99
CA TYR A 39 -17.43 -8.07 1.89
C TYR A 39 -18.13 -9.13 1.03
N ARG A 40 -18.36 -8.81 -0.25
CA ARG A 40 -18.99 -9.72 -1.21
C ARG A 40 -18.19 -9.72 -2.50
N ARG A 41 -17.96 -10.92 -3.02
CA ARG A 41 -17.23 -11.17 -4.26
C ARG A 41 -18.00 -12.22 -5.06
N SER A 42 -18.00 -12.10 -6.38
CA SER A 42 -18.47 -13.17 -7.26
C SER A 42 -17.57 -14.42 -7.15
N ASN A 43 -18.16 -15.61 -7.28
CA ASN A 43 -17.43 -16.89 -7.29
C ASN A 43 -16.64 -17.12 -8.60
N THR A 44 -16.73 -16.21 -9.56
CA THR A 44 -16.01 -16.28 -10.84
C THR A 44 -14.52 -15.95 -10.66
N VAL A 45 -13.69 -16.47 -11.56
CA VAL A 45 -12.28 -16.08 -11.64
C VAL A 45 -12.20 -14.57 -11.86
N PHE A 46 -11.59 -13.87 -10.91
CA PHE A 46 -11.42 -12.43 -10.97
C PHE A 46 -10.08 -12.11 -11.61
N VAL A 47 -10.11 -11.33 -12.68
CA VAL A 47 -8.89 -10.83 -13.33
C VAL A 47 -8.48 -9.54 -12.60
N PRO A 48 -7.24 -9.45 -12.08
CA PRO A 48 -6.75 -8.21 -11.49
C PRO A 48 -6.75 -7.07 -12.50
N PHE A 49 -6.97 -5.85 -12.04
CA PHE A 49 -7.02 -4.65 -12.88
C PHE A 49 -6.09 -3.57 -12.33
N ALA A 50 -5.57 -2.72 -13.20
CA ALA A 50 -4.81 -1.54 -12.81
C ALA A 50 -5.75 -0.35 -12.60
N ILE A 51 -5.39 0.52 -11.66
CA ILE A 51 -6.13 1.74 -11.31
C ILE A 51 -5.14 2.86 -11.02
N ASP A 52 -5.48 4.09 -11.39
CA ASP A 52 -4.69 5.27 -11.00
C ASP A 52 -4.75 5.44 -9.47
N LEU A 53 -3.59 5.29 -8.82
CA LEU A 53 -3.47 5.31 -7.37
C LEU A 53 -3.77 6.71 -6.80
N ALA A 54 -3.40 7.77 -7.52
CA ALA A 54 -3.68 9.14 -7.07
C ALA A 54 -5.18 9.42 -7.12
N ALA A 55 -5.87 9.00 -8.19
CA ALA A 55 -7.32 9.12 -8.30
C ALA A 55 -8.04 8.32 -7.21
N LEU A 56 -7.60 7.09 -6.94
CA LEU A 56 -8.13 6.25 -5.86
C LEU A 56 -7.99 6.95 -4.49
N VAL A 57 -6.78 7.39 -4.13
CA VAL A 57 -6.51 8.04 -2.84
C VAL A 57 -7.29 9.35 -2.69
N ASN A 58 -7.36 10.15 -3.76
CA ASN A 58 -8.15 11.39 -3.75
C ASN A 58 -9.63 11.10 -3.45
N CYS A 59 -10.22 10.11 -4.12
CA CYS A 59 -11.62 9.73 -3.89
C CYS A 59 -11.86 9.20 -2.48
N LEU A 60 -10.92 8.38 -1.96
CA LEU A 60 -10.95 7.89 -0.57
C LEU A 60 -10.71 8.98 0.48
N SER A 61 -10.30 10.19 0.09
CA SER A 61 -10.02 11.29 1.03
C SER A 61 -11.14 12.33 1.11
N ILE A 62 -12.13 12.29 0.21
CA ILE A 62 -13.12 13.38 0.04
C ILE A 62 -13.88 13.75 1.33
N VAL A 63 -14.20 12.79 2.20
CA VAL A 63 -15.11 13.02 3.35
C VAL A 63 -14.36 13.22 4.68
N SER A 64 -13.04 13.07 4.70
CA SER A 64 -12.31 12.97 5.97
C SER A 64 -11.59 14.25 6.38
N LEU A 65 -12.28 15.39 6.53
CA LEU A 65 -11.67 16.58 7.18
C LEU A 65 -12.59 17.47 8.03
N ALA A 66 -13.92 17.30 8.03
CA ALA A 66 -14.79 18.34 8.57
C ALA A 66 -15.09 18.25 10.08
N THR A 67 -15.29 17.08 10.68
CA THR A 67 -15.73 17.02 12.08
C THR A 67 -15.33 15.69 12.71
N GLY A 68 -14.75 15.71 13.92
CA GLY A 68 -14.29 14.54 14.68
C GLY A 68 -15.38 13.56 15.15
N VAL A 69 -16.47 13.42 14.39
CA VAL A 69 -17.55 12.46 14.58
C VAL A 69 -17.59 11.57 13.34
N LEU A 70 -17.24 10.29 13.53
CA LEU A 70 -17.13 9.25 12.50
C LEU A 70 -18.52 8.78 12.05
N SER A 71 -19.25 9.60 11.30
CA SER A 71 -20.51 9.21 10.64
C SER A 71 -20.34 9.10 9.13
N ASP A 72 -19.24 8.48 8.69
CA ASP A 72 -18.94 8.25 7.28
C ASP A 72 -19.02 6.75 6.98
N THR A 73 -19.77 6.39 5.95
CA THR A 73 -19.75 5.03 5.40
C THR A 73 -19.04 5.06 4.05
N CYS A 74 -18.24 4.03 3.77
CA CYS A 74 -17.53 3.90 2.49
C CYS A 74 -17.85 2.54 1.88
N SER A 75 -18.35 2.55 0.66
CA SER A 75 -18.68 1.36 -0.13
C SER A 75 -17.86 1.34 -1.41
N LEU A 76 -17.27 0.18 -1.70
CA LEU A 76 -16.42 -0.05 -2.86
C LEU A 76 -17.11 -1.06 -3.78
N PHE A 77 -17.25 -0.72 -5.07
CA PHE A 77 -17.90 -1.57 -6.06
C PHE A 77 -17.06 -1.70 -7.32
N TYR A 78 -17.13 -2.88 -7.93
CA TYR A 78 -16.50 -3.14 -9.21
C TYR A 78 -17.28 -4.23 -9.95
N ASP A 79 -17.86 -3.87 -11.09
CA ASP A 79 -18.78 -4.72 -11.85
C ASP A 79 -18.07 -5.66 -12.85
N GLY A 80 -16.74 -5.72 -12.81
CA GLY A 80 -15.93 -6.62 -13.62
C GLY A 80 -15.20 -5.92 -14.77
N ASN A 81 -14.62 -6.73 -15.65
CA ASN A 81 -13.62 -6.27 -16.61
C ASN A 81 -14.15 -5.15 -17.53
N GLY A 82 -13.34 -4.10 -17.70
CA GLY A 82 -13.70 -2.90 -18.48
C GLY A 82 -14.66 -1.93 -17.76
N GLY A 83 -15.18 -2.28 -16.59
CA GLY A 83 -15.98 -1.40 -15.74
C GLY A 83 -15.13 -0.45 -14.88
N PRO A 84 -15.70 0.67 -14.37
CA PRO A 84 -15.00 1.52 -13.42
C PRO A 84 -15.00 0.89 -12.02
N PHE A 85 -14.00 1.28 -11.21
CA PHE A 85 -14.03 1.08 -9.78
C PHE A 85 -14.82 2.21 -9.13
N GLU A 86 -15.96 1.90 -8.52
CA GLU A 86 -16.84 2.89 -7.91
C GLU A 86 -16.60 2.99 -6.40
N ILE A 87 -16.47 4.22 -5.91
CA ILE A 87 -16.32 4.54 -4.50
C ILE A 87 -17.51 5.41 -4.12
N MET A 88 -18.31 4.94 -3.18
CA MET A 88 -19.46 5.67 -2.65
C MET A 88 -19.19 5.99 -1.19
N ARG A 89 -19.26 7.27 -0.83
CA ARG A 89 -19.15 7.72 0.55
C ARG A 89 -20.39 8.48 0.96
N GLU A 90 -20.85 8.25 2.17
CA GLU A 90 -22.03 8.91 2.74
C GLU A 90 -21.67 9.51 4.09
N ASP A 91 -21.73 10.84 4.16
CA ASP A 91 -21.78 11.57 5.43
C ASP A 91 -23.24 11.62 5.89
N ILE A 92 -23.55 10.77 6.86
CA ILE A 92 -24.91 10.62 7.39
C ILE A 92 -25.40 11.92 8.04
N ASN A 93 -24.51 12.67 8.68
CA ASN A 93 -24.86 13.90 9.41
C ASN A 93 -25.10 15.07 8.45
N ALA A 94 -24.29 15.18 7.39
CA ALA A 94 -24.46 16.20 6.37
C ALA A 94 -25.52 15.82 5.31
N HIS A 95 -26.00 14.58 5.31
CA HIS A 95 -26.84 14.00 4.25
C HIS A 95 -26.22 14.15 2.86
N VAL A 96 -24.89 14.01 2.77
CA VAL A 96 -24.14 14.13 1.52
C VAL A 96 -23.64 12.76 1.08
N VAL A 97 -24.02 12.36 -0.13
CA VAL A 97 -23.49 11.16 -0.79
C VAL A 97 -22.56 11.59 -1.93
N THR A 98 -21.32 11.14 -1.86
CA THR A 98 -20.33 11.31 -2.92
C THR A 98 -20.14 9.99 -3.64
N LYS A 99 -20.28 10.01 -4.98
CA LYS A 99 -20.01 8.86 -5.83
C LYS A 99 -18.89 9.18 -6.81
N CYS A 100 -17.78 8.45 -6.71
CA CYS A 100 -16.64 8.55 -7.59
C CYS A 100 -16.56 7.29 -8.47
N LYS A 101 -16.21 7.48 -9.75
CA LYS A 101 -15.91 6.39 -10.67
C LYS A 101 -14.48 6.56 -11.15
N VAL A 102 -13.63 5.61 -10.84
CA VAL A 102 -12.22 5.60 -11.26
C VAL A 102 -12.06 4.59 -12.39
N ASN A 103 -11.45 5.02 -13.49
CA ASN A 103 -11.21 4.14 -14.63
C ASN A 103 -10.26 3.01 -14.25
N THR A 104 -10.53 1.83 -14.77
CA THR A 104 -9.65 0.66 -14.62
C THR A 104 -9.00 0.33 -15.96
N TYR A 105 -7.85 -0.33 -15.90
CA TYR A 105 -7.07 -0.71 -17.07
C TYR A 105 -6.71 -2.18 -16.98
N ASP A 106 -6.67 -2.85 -18.13
CA ASP A 106 -6.14 -4.20 -18.21
C ASP A 106 -4.65 -4.20 -17.85
N ILE A 107 -4.23 -5.26 -17.18
CA ILE A 107 -2.83 -5.44 -16.79
C ILE A 107 -2.12 -6.22 -17.89
N ASP A 108 -1.09 -5.60 -18.48
CA ASP A 108 -0.17 -6.34 -19.34
C ASP A 108 0.51 -7.45 -18.53
N GLY A 109 0.56 -8.67 -19.09
CA GLY A 109 0.99 -9.90 -18.42
C GLY A 109 2.44 -9.95 -17.91
N ASN A 110 3.14 -8.81 -17.89
CA ASN A 110 4.52 -8.67 -17.44
C ASN A 110 4.66 -8.01 -16.06
N ASN A 111 3.55 -7.69 -15.38
CA ASN A 111 3.59 -7.18 -14.01
C ASN A 111 3.79 -8.36 -13.04
N ALA A 112 5.04 -8.76 -12.85
CA ALA A 112 5.42 -9.76 -11.86
C ALA A 112 4.90 -9.34 -10.49
N THR A 113 3.92 -10.09 -9.95
CA THR A 113 3.59 -10.05 -8.54
C THR A 113 4.83 -10.50 -7.78
N ILE A 114 5.44 -9.59 -7.00
CA ILE A 114 6.50 -9.99 -6.08
C ILE A 114 5.81 -10.82 -4.99
N GLU A 115 5.90 -12.14 -5.14
CA GLU A 115 5.54 -13.08 -4.09
C GLU A 115 6.58 -12.93 -2.97
N MET A 116 6.16 -12.38 -1.83
CA MET A 116 6.93 -12.49 -0.60
C MET A 116 6.83 -13.95 -0.15
N ARG A 117 7.82 -14.77 -0.52
CA ARG A 117 7.89 -16.16 -0.07
C ARG A 117 8.50 -16.22 1.32
N ASP A 118 7.84 -16.92 2.23
CA ASP A 118 8.32 -17.22 3.58
C ASP A 118 9.39 -18.34 3.61
N ASP A 119 9.92 -18.74 2.45
CA ASP A 119 10.80 -19.92 2.29
C ASP A 119 12.24 -19.75 2.84
N PHE A 120 12.50 -18.76 3.70
CA PHE A 120 13.85 -18.51 4.20
C PHE A 120 14.04 -19.08 5.60
N MET A 121 14.60 -20.30 5.68
CA MET A 121 15.05 -20.93 6.94
C MET A 121 16.12 -20.14 7.71
N GLU A 122 16.65 -19.04 7.15
CA GLU A 122 17.70 -18.19 7.74
C GLU A 122 17.34 -16.69 7.74
N SER A 123 16.05 -16.34 7.88
CA SER A 123 15.65 -14.93 7.95
C SER A 123 15.94 -14.31 9.32
N PHE A 124 16.69 -13.21 9.35
CA PHE A 124 16.74 -12.32 10.51
C PHE A 124 15.45 -11.50 10.59
N GLN A 125 14.73 -11.61 11.70
CA GLN A 125 13.52 -10.83 11.94
C GLN A 125 13.78 -9.74 12.98
N VAL A 126 13.50 -8.49 12.61
CA VAL A 126 13.52 -7.36 13.54
C VAL A 126 12.14 -6.72 13.58
N ILE A 127 11.56 -6.66 14.78
CA ILE A 127 10.30 -5.99 15.05
C ILE A 127 10.61 -4.77 15.91
N MET A 128 10.35 -3.57 15.40
CA MET A 128 10.66 -2.32 16.08
C MET A 128 9.50 -1.33 15.99
N LYS A 129 9.52 -0.30 16.85
CA LYS A 129 8.54 0.80 16.79
C LYS A 129 8.74 1.59 15.50
N ALA A 130 7.68 1.74 14.71
CA ALA A 130 7.73 2.48 13.45
C ALA A 130 8.24 3.92 13.63
N SER A 131 7.86 4.60 14.73
CA SER A 131 8.31 5.96 15.03
C SER A 131 9.83 6.08 15.19
N ALA A 132 10.50 5.05 15.71
CA ALA A 132 11.95 5.06 15.84
C ALA A 132 12.62 5.04 14.45
N LEU A 133 12.10 4.21 13.54
CA LEU A 133 12.65 4.09 12.19
C LEU A 133 12.36 5.32 11.32
N VAL A 134 11.17 5.93 11.48
CA VAL A 134 10.79 7.15 10.77
C VAL A 134 11.76 8.29 11.08
N ASN A 135 12.09 8.51 12.36
CA ASN A 135 13.05 9.55 12.75
C ASN A 135 14.41 9.33 12.10
N VAL A 136 14.89 8.08 12.07
CA VAL A 136 16.16 7.75 11.41
C VAL A 136 16.12 8.11 9.92
N PHE A 137 15.09 7.70 9.19
CA PHE A 137 14.97 8.02 7.76
C PHE A 137 14.85 9.52 7.47
N TYR A 138 14.27 10.32 8.38
CA TYR A 138 14.25 11.77 8.26
C TYR A 138 15.62 12.42 8.45
N GLU A 139 16.51 11.81 9.24
CA GLU A 139 17.84 12.32 9.53
C GLU A 139 18.90 11.89 8.51
N ILE A 140 18.60 10.90 7.65
CA ILE A 140 19.53 10.45 6.62
C ILE A 140 19.89 11.61 5.69
N ASP A 141 21.20 11.80 5.46
CA ASP A 141 21.71 12.72 4.46
C ASP A 141 21.12 12.37 3.09
N SER A 142 20.36 13.32 2.51
CA SER A 142 19.68 13.14 1.21
C SER A 142 20.62 12.89 0.04
N THR A 143 21.93 13.10 0.21
CA THR A 143 22.96 12.73 -0.78
C THR A 143 23.41 11.26 -0.69
N CYS A 144 22.90 10.49 0.28
CA CYS A 144 23.16 9.06 0.38
C CYS A 144 22.39 8.27 -0.68
N GLU A 145 23.10 7.70 -1.64
CA GLU A 145 22.50 6.83 -2.66
C GLU A 145 22.14 5.44 -2.13
N ARG A 146 22.79 5.00 -1.04
CA ARG A 146 22.65 3.65 -0.49
C ARG A 146 22.54 3.69 1.02
N VAL A 147 21.57 2.96 1.54
CA VAL A 147 21.43 2.66 2.97
C VAL A 147 21.74 1.17 3.16
N THR A 148 22.68 0.86 4.05
CA THR A 148 23.04 -0.51 4.40
C THR A 148 22.45 -0.87 5.74
N MET A 149 21.62 -1.92 5.74
CA MET A 149 21.06 -2.53 6.95
C MET A 149 21.94 -3.71 7.35
N SER A 150 22.53 -3.66 8.54
CA SER A 150 23.39 -4.73 9.08
C SER A 150 22.74 -5.36 10.31
N PHE A 151 22.75 -6.68 10.37
CA PHE A 151 22.27 -7.47 11.51
C PHE A 151 23.41 -8.36 11.99
N SER A 152 23.58 -8.48 13.31
CA SER A 152 24.60 -9.35 13.91
C SER A 152 23.98 -10.23 14.99
N PRO A 153 23.98 -11.57 14.82
CA PRO A 153 23.48 -12.49 15.86
C PRO A 153 24.42 -12.58 17.07
N VAL A 154 25.66 -12.10 16.94
CA VAL A 154 26.68 -12.20 18.00
C VAL A 154 26.44 -11.19 19.11
N ASP A 155 26.07 -9.96 18.75
CA ASP A 155 25.83 -8.86 19.68
C ASP A 155 24.37 -8.38 19.68
N ASN A 156 23.49 -9.05 18.92
CA ASN A 156 22.09 -8.68 18.70
C ASN A 156 21.90 -7.23 18.23
N SER A 157 22.88 -6.67 17.52
CA SER A 157 22.80 -5.31 17.01
C SER A 157 22.13 -5.24 15.63
N PHE A 158 21.28 -4.23 15.48
CA PHE A 158 20.77 -3.77 14.20
C PHE A 158 21.39 -2.41 13.91
N ARG A 159 21.97 -2.23 12.72
CA ARG A 159 22.62 -0.98 12.35
C ARG A 159 22.19 -0.51 10.98
N LEU A 160 21.91 0.79 10.88
CA LEU A 160 21.68 1.50 9.63
C LEU A 160 22.89 2.38 9.37
N THR A 161 23.49 2.24 8.18
CA THR A 161 24.64 3.04 7.77
C THR A 161 24.45 3.59 6.38
N GLY A 162 25.00 4.77 6.13
CA GLY A 162 25.02 5.38 4.81
C GLY A 162 26.22 6.30 4.64
N LYS A 163 26.58 6.55 3.39
CA LYS A 163 27.68 7.43 3.02
C LYS A 163 27.18 8.44 1.98
N GLY A 164 27.15 9.69 2.39
CA GLY A 164 26.80 10.83 1.54
C GLY A 164 28.04 11.67 1.22
N THR A 165 27.80 12.75 0.49
CA THR A 165 28.83 13.75 0.16
C THR A 165 29.33 14.52 1.39
N LYS A 166 28.51 14.61 2.45
CA LYS A 166 28.84 15.33 3.68
C LYS A 166 29.51 14.45 4.75
N GLY A 167 29.64 13.15 4.49
CA GLY A 167 30.25 12.20 5.41
C GLY A 167 29.48 10.89 5.52
N SER A 168 29.89 10.06 6.48
CA SER A 168 29.17 8.83 6.84
C SER A 168 28.28 9.06 8.05
N TRP A 169 27.14 8.38 8.09
CA TRP A 169 26.25 8.35 9.24
C TRP A 169 25.96 6.90 9.64
N GLU A 170 25.68 6.70 10.92
CA GLU A 170 25.39 5.41 11.53
C GLU A 170 24.32 5.59 12.61
N VAL A 171 23.32 4.72 12.61
CA VAL A 171 22.36 4.56 13.71
C VAL A 171 22.38 3.11 14.18
N ARG A 172 22.36 2.93 15.51
CA ARG A 172 22.37 1.64 16.21
C ARG A 172 21.13 1.50 17.08
#